data_AF-A0A5C7VAW6-F1
#
_entry.id   AF-A0A5C7VAW6-F1
#
_cell.length_a   1.000
_cell.length_b   1.000
_cell.length_c   1.000
_cell.angle_alpha   90.00
_cell.angle_beta   90.00
_cell.angle_gamma   90.00
#
_symmetry.space_group_name_H-M   'P 1'
#
loop_
_entity.id
_entity.type
_entity.pdbx_description
1 polymer ?
#
loop_
_entity_poly.entity_id
_entity_poly.type
_entity_poly.pdbx_seq_one_letter_code
_entity_poly.pdbx_strand_id
1 'polypeptide(L)'
;MRERGLAPEFGAAVRQQLDTIDGPAEDEGPDIDDLTGLLWCSIDNDDSRDLDQLTVSETLPDGGVKLLVAIADVDALVSKDTPIDRHAQINTTSIYTSARIFPMLPEKLSTDLTSLNPHQVRVATVTEMVFAPDGTLLRSHIRRARVRNQAQLAYDAVSAWLEGQGPLPEAADRVPGMDDQLRTQDALAQQLRANRREQGALEFQTLQPRAEFEGQRVIAIRQQEQNRARQLIEEFMVATNGVTARFLAGKRRAAI
;
A
#
# COMPACT_ATOMS: atom_id res chain seq x y z
N MET A 1 -7.33 -14.31 -22.48
CA MET A 1 -8.04 -13.63 -21.38
C MET A 1 -9.47 -14.10 -21.23
N ARG A 2 -10.39 -13.82 -22.17
CA ARG A 2 -11.80 -14.27 -22.07
C ARG A 2 -11.98 -15.78 -21.94
N GLU A 3 -11.22 -16.57 -22.71
CA GLU A 3 -11.20 -18.05 -22.61
C GLU A 3 -10.75 -18.55 -21.22
N ARG A 4 -10.10 -17.70 -20.43
CA ARG A 4 -9.64 -18.00 -19.07
C ARG A 4 -10.55 -17.38 -17.99
N GLY A 5 -11.73 -16.88 -18.37
CA GLY A 5 -12.73 -16.34 -17.44
C GLY A 5 -12.57 -14.85 -17.09
N LEU A 6 -11.52 -14.17 -17.60
CA LEU A 6 -11.35 -12.73 -17.35
C LEU A 6 -12.40 -11.91 -18.12
N ALA A 7 -12.97 -10.91 -17.46
CA ALA A 7 -13.74 -9.83 -18.08
C ALA A 7 -12.81 -8.63 -18.34
N PRO A 8 -12.16 -8.52 -19.52
CA PRO A 8 -11.13 -7.50 -19.77
C PRO A 8 -11.68 -6.08 -19.96
N GLU A 9 -12.98 -5.95 -20.19
CA GLU A 9 -13.63 -4.68 -20.50
C GLU A 9 -14.78 -4.45 -19.52
N PHE A 10 -14.93 -3.21 -19.06
CA PHE A 10 -16.02 -2.84 -18.16
C PHE A 10 -17.35 -2.76 -18.93
N GLY A 11 -18.39 -3.37 -18.36
CA GLY A 11 -19.75 -3.38 -18.95
C GLY A 11 -20.47 -2.03 -18.83
N ALA A 12 -21.63 -1.90 -19.48
CA ALA A 12 -22.44 -0.68 -19.42
C ALA A 12 -22.89 -0.33 -17.98
N ALA A 13 -23.29 -1.32 -17.18
CA ALA A 13 -23.68 -1.12 -15.79
C ALA A 13 -22.53 -0.60 -14.92
N VAL A 14 -21.30 -1.06 -15.18
CA VAL A 14 -20.10 -0.56 -14.48
C VAL A 14 -19.84 0.90 -14.83
N ARG A 15 -19.89 1.26 -16.12
CA ARG A 15 -19.72 2.65 -16.55
C ARG A 15 -20.80 3.56 -15.97
N GLN A 16 -22.06 3.12 -16.01
CA GLN A 16 -23.17 3.88 -15.45
C GLN A 16 -22.99 4.12 -13.94
N GLN A 17 -22.53 3.13 -13.18
CA GLN A 17 -22.21 3.34 -11.76
C GLN A 17 -21.02 4.29 -11.59
N LEU A 18 -19.97 4.15 -12.40
CA LEU A 18 -18.80 5.02 -12.30
C LEU A 18 -19.16 6.49 -12.58
N ASP A 19 -20.08 6.73 -13.52
CA ASP A 19 -20.57 8.06 -13.87
C ASP A 19 -21.36 8.72 -12.73
N THR A 20 -21.82 7.97 -11.72
CA THR A 20 -22.46 8.53 -10.52
C THR A 20 -21.47 8.83 -9.39
N ILE A 21 -20.18 8.53 -9.57
CA ILE A 21 -19.15 8.78 -8.56
C ILE A 21 -18.41 10.07 -8.94
N ASP A 22 -18.78 11.16 -8.27
CA ASP A 22 -18.33 12.52 -8.58
C ASP A 22 -17.01 12.90 -7.89
N GLY A 23 -16.55 12.13 -6.90
CA GLY A 23 -15.34 12.44 -6.14
C GLY A 23 -14.88 11.30 -5.21
N PRO A 24 -13.76 11.51 -4.49
CA PRO A 24 -13.30 10.58 -3.47
C PRO A 24 -14.31 10.49 -2.33
N ALA A 25 -14.25 9.41 -1.55
CA ALA A 25 -15.10 9.30 -0.36
C ALA A 25 -14.70 10.36 0.67
N GLU A 26 -15.69 11.11 1.13
CA GLU A 26 -15.58 12.02 2.27
C GLU A 26 -16.36 11.41 3.44
N ASP A 27 -15.67 11.17 4.56
CA ASP A 27 -16.28 10.68 5.79
C ASP A 27 -15.69 11.44 6.97
N GLU A 28 -16.49 12.35 7.52
CA GLU A 28 -16.18 13.09 8.75
C GLU A 28 -17.10 12.62 9.90
N GLY A 29 -17.60 11.38 9.80
CA GLY A 29 -18.41 10.77 10.85
C GLY A 29 -17.67 10.75 12.20
N PRO A 30 -18.42 10.69 13.32
CA PRO A 30 -17.83 10.71 14.66
C PRO A 30 -16.91 9.53 14.96
N ASP A 31 -16.98 8.46 14.16
CA ASP A 31 -16.16 7.25 14.27
C ASP A 31 -14.93 7.26 13.34
N ILE A 32 -14.67 8.38 12.64
CA ILE A 32 -13.51 8.54 11.74
C ILE A 32 -12.49 9.47 12.39
N ASP A 33 -11.33 8.90 12.73
CA ASP A 33 -10.24 9.68 13.31
C ASP A 33 -9.60 10.60 12.25
N ASP A 34 -9.16 11.78 12.67
CA ASP A 34 -8.30 12.64 11.85
C ASP A 34 -6.83 12.36 12.17
N LEU A 35 -6.15 11.70 11.23
CA LEU A 35 -4.72 11.42 11.27
C LEU A 35 -3.96 12.17 10.17
N THR A 36 -4.56 13.21 9.58
CA THR A 36 -3.98 13.95 8.44
C THR A 36 -2.72 14.73 8.81
N GLY A 37 -2.53 15.03 10.10
CA GLY A 37 -1.36 15.72 10.61
C GLY A 37 -0.10 14.86 10.76
N LEU A 38 -0.20 13.53 10.60
CA LEU A 38 0.96 12.65 10.66
C LEU A 38 1.79 12.73 9.36
N LEU A 39 3.06 12.34 9.46
CA LEU A 39 4.02 12.36 8.36
C LEU A 39 3.81 11.20 7.36
N TRP A 40 2.59 10.86 6.99
CA TRP A 40 2.33 9.74 6.09
C TRP A 40 3.12 9.84 4.79
N CYS A 41 3.69 8.72 4.34
CA CYS A 41 4.31 8.62 3.02
C CYS A 41 3.89 7.33 2.30
N SER A 42 4.00 7.35 0.98
CA SER A 42 3.88 6.17 0.11
C SER A 42 5.28 5.85 -0.41
N ILE A 43 5.57 4.56 -0.61
CA ILE A 43 6.81 4.09 -1.22
C ILE A 43 6.42 3.03 -2.24
N ASP A 44 6.52 3.39 -3.52
CA ASP A 44 6.01 2.58 -4.64
C ASP A 44 6.98 2.62 -5.83
N ASN A 45 6.62 2.03 -6.98
CA ASN A 45 7.40 2.27 -8.21
C ASN A 45 7.20 3.72 -8.66
N ASP A 46 8.19 4.27 -9.34
CA ASP A 46 8.23 5.65 -9.83
C ASP A 46 7.06 6.01 -10.77
N ASP A 47 6.50 5.03 -11.47
CA ASP A 47 5.36 5.17 -12.38
C ASP A 47 3.99 4.84 -11.74
N SER A 48 3.95 4.54 -10.44
CA SER A 48 2.70 4.12 -9.77
C SER A 48 1.75 5.30 -9.56
N ARG A 49 0.47 5.05 -9.80
CA ARG A 49 -0.62 6.02 -9.56
C ARG A 49 -1.72 5.46 -8.66
N ASP A 50 -1.78 4.15 -8.52
CA ASP A 50 -2.63 3.36 -7.63
C ASP A 50 -1.93 3.15 -6.28
N LEU A 51 -1.79 4.24 -5.51
CA LEU A 51 -1.14 4.21 -4.21
C LEU A 51 -2.11 3.64 -3.18
N ASP A 52 -2.02 2.34 -2.93
CA ASP A 52 -2.95 1.62 -2.05
C ASP A 52 -2.66 1.81 -0.57
N GLN A 53 -1.45 2.27 -0.22
CA GLN A 53 -1.01 2.31 1.17
C GLN A 53 -0.16 3.53 1.53
N LEU A 54 -0.21 3.93 2.81
CA LEU A 54 0.72 4.86 3.42
C LEU A 54 1.28 4.29 4.72
N THR A 55 2.50 4.68 5.06
CA THR A 55 3.15 4.33 6.33
C THR A 55 3.60 5.57 7.09
N VAL A 56 3.58 5.48 8.42
CA VAL A 56 4.22 6.45 9.32
C VAL A 56 4.69 5.73 10.58
N SER A 57 5.82 6.17 11.14
CA SER A 57 6.33 5.61 12.39
C SER A 57 6.72 6.67 13.41
N GLU A 58 6.62 6.32 14.69
CA GLU A 58 7.06 7.12 15.82
C GLU A 58 7.85 6.23 16.80
N THR A 59 9.03 6.69 17.22
CA THR A 59 9.80 6.08 18.29
C THR A 59 9.20 6.43 19.64
N LEU A 60 8.95 5.43 20.47
CA LEU A 60 8.38 5.57 21.80
C LEU A 60 9.48 5.82 22.86
N PRO A 61 9.14 6.41 24.03
CA PRO A 61 10.12 6.71 25.07
C PRO A 61 10.88 5.50 25.64
N ASP A 62 10.31 4.31 25.52
CA ASP A 62 10.90 3.03 25.95
C ASP A 62 11.78 2.37 24.86
N GLY A 63 11.97 3.05 23.73
CA GLY A 63 12.69 2.53 22.57
C GLY A 63 11.86 1.63 21.66
N GLY A 64 10.57 1.41 21.98
CA GLY A 64 9.63 0.75 21.08
C GLY A 64 9.31 1.61 19.85
N VAL A 65 8.62 1.03 18.87
CA VAL A 65 8.17 1.73 17.67
C VAL A 65 6.67 1.59 17.51
N LYS A 66 5.96 2.70 17.35
CA LYS A 66 4.58 2.73 16.89
C LYS A 66 4.58 2.92 15.38
N LEU A 67 4.12 1.90 14.65
CA LEU A 67 3.94 1.90 13.20
C LEU A 67 2.45 2.01 12.89
N LEU A 68 2.08 2.90 11.98
CA LEU A 68 0.75 2.93 11.40
C LEU A 68 0.84 2.66 9.90
N VAL A 69 -0.06 1.80 9.43
CA VAL A 69 -0.25 1.47 8.02
C VAL A 69 -1.67 1.84 7.64
N ALA A 70 -1.84 2.76 6.70
CA ALA A 70 -3.12 3.14 6.13
C ALA A 70 -3.32 2.42 4.80
N ILE A 71 -4.45 1.74 4.61
CA ILE A 71 -4.85 1.11 3.36
C ILE A 71 -6.06 1.84 2.78
N ALA A 72 -6.02 2.13 1.48
CA ALA A 72 -7.09 2.80 0.75
C ALA A 72 -8.45 2.13 1.00
N ASP A 73 -9.46 2.93 1.34
CA ASP A 73 -10.80 2.42 1.62
C ASP A 73 -11.66 2.36 0.35
N VAL A 74 -11.47 1.30 -0.43
CA VAL A 74 -12.20 1.07 -1.68
C VAL A 74 -13.70 0.85 -1.45
N ASP A 75 -14.06 0.18 -0.34
CA ASP A 75 -15.45 -0.13 0.03
C ASP A 75 -16.28 1.15 0.24
N ALA A 76 -15.64 2.26 0.62
CA ALA A 76 -16.28 3.56 0.76
C ALA A 76 -16.92 4.10 -0.55
N LEU A 77 -16.44 3.66 -1.72
CA LEU A 77 -16.99 4.05 -3.04
C LEU A 77 -17.63 2.89 -3.80
N VAL A 78 -17.27 1.65 -3.45
CA VAL A 78 -17.73 0.44 -4.14
C VAL A 78 -18.42 -0.47 -3.14
N SER A 79 -19.67 -0.16 -2.84
CA SER A 79 -20.46 -1.00 -1.94
C SER A 79 -20.73 -2.39 -2.54
N LYS A 80 -20.89 -3.37 -1.64
CA LYS A 80 -21.24 -4.74 -1.98
C LYS A 80 -22.46 -4.86 -2.91
N ASP A 81 -22.43 -5.85 -3.79
CA ASP A 81 -23.46 -6.25 -4.73
C ASP A 81 -23.75 -5.23 -5.85
N THR A 82 -22.97 -4.15 -5.93
CA THR A 82 -23.03 -3.15 -7.01
C THR A 82 -22.40 -3.67 -8.33
N PRO A 83 -22.68 -3.06 -9.49
CA PRO A 83 -22.06 -3.45 -10.75
C PRO A 83 -20.53 -3.53 -10.74
N ILE A 84 -19.85 -2.56 -10.12
CA ILE A 84 -18.39 -2.52 -9.98
C ILE A 84 -17.92 -3.67 -9.07
N ASP A 85 -18.56 -3.87 -7.91
CA ASP A 85 -18.24 -4.98 -7.00
C ASP A 85 -18.37 -6.35 -7.68
N ARG A 86 -19.47 -6.59 -8.40
CA ARG A 86 -19.67 -7.85 -9.15
C ARG A 86 -18.61 -8.05 -10.24
N HIS A 87 -18.17 -6.97 -10.90
CA HIS A 87 -17.09 -7.06 -11.88
C HIS A 87 -15.75 -7.39 -11.21
N ALA A 88 -15.45 -6.74 -10.09
CA ALA A 88 -14.26 -7.03 -9.28
C ALA A 88 -14.26 -8.49 -8.79
N GLN A 89 -15.42 -9.01 -8.37
CA GLN A 89 -15.59 -10.42 -7.99
C GLN A 89 -15.28 -11.38 -9.15
N ILE A 90 -15.75 -11.08 -10.36
CA ILE A 90 -15.47 -11.90 -11.57
C ILE A 90 -13.96 -11.96 -11.85
N ASN A 91 -13.28 -10.80 -11.81
CA ASN A 91 -11.86 -10.74 -12.14
C ASN A 91 -10.95 -11.16 -10.98
N THR A 92 -11.41 -11.03 -9.73
CA THR A 92 -10.73 -11.33 -8.45
C THR A 92 -9.46 -10.51 -8.18
N THR A 93 -8.69 -10.17 -9.22
CA THR A 93 -7.43 -9.44 -9.13
C THR A 93 -7.14 -8.71 -10.44
N SER A 94 -6.28 -7.69 -10.38
CA SER A 94 -5.74 -7.04 -11.57
C SER A 94 -4.76 -7.98 -12.27
N ILE A 95 -4.82 -8.07 -13.60
CA ILE A 95 -3.85 -8.86 -14.39
C ILE A 95 -2.84 -7.93 -15.03
N TYR A 96 -1.59 -8.04 -14.58
CA TYR A 96 -0.45 -7.33 -15.13
C TYR A 96 0.20 -8.17 -16.24
N THR A 97 0.08 -7.72 -17.49
CA THR A 97 0.87 -8.27 -18.60
C THR A 97 1.92 -7.25 -19.03
N SER A 98 2.94 -7.69 -19.77
CA SER A 98 4.00 -6.79 -20.23
C SER A 98 3.47 -5.62 -21.08
N ALA A 99 2.39 -5.83 -21.85
CA ALA A 99 1.88 -4.81 -22.78
C ALA A 99 0.69 -4.01 -22.25
N ARG A 100 -0.13 -4.61 -21.38
CA ARG A 100 -1.37 -4.01 -20.87
C ARG A 100 -1.69 -4.52 -19.49
N ILE A 101 -2.16 -3.61 -18.63
CA ILE A 101 -2.78 -3.93 -17.36
C ILE A 101 -4.28 -4.10 -17.57
N PHE A 102 -4.85 -5.17 -17.04
CA PHE A 102 -6.29 -5.38 -16.97
C PHE A 102 -6.71 -5.16 -15.52
N PRO A 103 -7.12 -3.94 -15.16
CA PRO A 103 -7.37 -3.61 -13.76
C PRO A 103 -8.66 -4.26 -13.27
N MET A 104 -8.67 -4.67 -12.00
CA MET A 104 -9.86 -5.20 -11.33
C MET A 104 -10.97 -4.15 -11.21
N LEU A 105 -10.57 -2.89 -11.00
CA LEU A 105 -11.45 -1.75 -10.83
C LEU A 105 -11.23 -0.74 -11.97
N PRO A 106 -12.23 0.08 -12.31
CA PRO A 106 -12.04 1.19 -13.25
C PRO A 106 -10.88 2.10 -12.84
N GLU A 107 -10.08 2.55 -13.81
CA GLU A 107 -8.87 3.36 -13.58
C GLU A 107 -9.13 4.65 -12.78
N LYS A 108 -10.29 5.29 -13.00
CA LYS A 108 -10.73 6.46 -12.23
C LYS A 108 -10.81 6.15 -10.73
N LEU A 109 -11.25 4.95 -10.35
CA LEU A 109 -11.26 4.56 -8.95
C LEU A 109 -9.83 4.31 -8.46
N SER A 110 -9.11 3.39 -9.11
CA SER A 110 -7.81 2.91 -8.61
C SER A 110 -6.72 3.97 -8.60
N THR A 111 -6.69 4.91 -9.56
CA THR A 111 -5.59 5.89 -9.69
C THR A 111 -5.91 7.30 -9.19
N ASP A 112 -7.18 7.56 -8.84
CA ASP A 112 -7.63 8.88 -8.43
C ASP A 112 -8.47 8.83 -7.15
N LEU A 113 -9.69 8.28 -7.25
CA LEU A 113 -10.69 8.45 -6.19
C LEU A 113 -10.35 7.66 -4.91
N THR A 114 -9.75 6.47 -5.03
CA THR A 114 -9.33 5.66 -3.86
C THR A 114 -7.84 5.74 -3.59
N SER A 115 -7.03 6.06 -4.62
CA SER A 115 -5.57 6.21 -4.48
C SER A 115 -5.24 7.25 -3.42
N LEU A 116 -4.25 6.91 -2.57
CA LEU A 116 -3.72 7.76 -1.50
C LEU A 116 -2.75 8.80 -2.07
N ASN A 117 -3.22 9.55 -3.06
CA ASN A 117 -2.46 10.52 -3.85
C ASN A 117 -1.80 11.61 -2.99
N PRO A 118 -0.61 12.12 -3.40
CA PRO A 118 0.15 13.10 -2.63
C PRO A 118 -0.67 14.37 -2.36
N HIS A 119 -0.57 14.85 -1.12
CA HIS A 119 -1.20 16.04 -0.58
C HIS A 119 -2.73 16.07 -0.59
N GLN A 120 -3.38 14.93 -0.84
CA GLN A 120 -4.82 14.80 -0.78
C GLN A 120 -5.26 14.07 0.48
N VAL A 121 -6.41 14.47 1.02
CA VAL A 121 -7.04 13.75 2.14
C VAL A 121 -7.84 12.59 1.58
N ARG A 122 -7.69 11.41 2.18
CA ARG A 122 -8.42 10.18 1.85
C ARG A 122 -8.86 9.46 3.10
N VAL A 123 -9.99 8.75 3.01
CA VAL A 123 -10.40 7.80 4.04
C VAL A 123 -9.63 6.50 3.83
N ALA A 124 -9.11 5.93 4.91
CA ALA A 124 -8.33 4.72 4.90
C ALA A 124 -8.70 3.84 6.11
N THR A 125 -8.52 2.53 5.94
CA THR A 125 -8.44 1.61 7.08
C THR A 125 -7.01 1.62 7.61
N VAL A 126 -6.83 2.07 8.85
CA VAL A 126 -5.54 2.21 9.51
C VAL A 126 -5.33 1.09 10.51
N THR A 127 -4.21 0.39 10.34
CA THR A 127 -3.69 -0.58 11.31
C THR A 127 -2.57 0.07 12.11
N GLU A 128 -2.82 0.37 13.37
CA GLU A 128 -1.81 0.81 14.33
C GLU A 128 -1.18 -0.41 15.01
N MET A 129 0.14 -0.44 15.08
CA MET A 129 0.93 -1.52 15.67
C MET A 129 2.01 -0.93 16.57
N VAL A 130 2.15 -1.47 17.77
CA VAL A 130 3.23 -1.08 18.70
C VAL A 130 4.15 -2.27 18.89
N PHE A 131 5.43 -2.04 18.58
CA PHE A 131 6.50 -3.01 18.69
C PHE A 131 7.42 -2.66 19.86
N ALA A 132 7.86 -3.68 20.59
CA ALA A 132 8.96 -3.58 21.52
C ALA A 132 10.29 -3.34 20.77
N PRO A 133 11.38 -2.92 21.47
CA PRO A 133 12.68 -2.70 20.85
C PRO A 133 13.24 -3.92 20.09
N ASP A 134 12.85 -5.13 20.45
CA ASP A 134 13.25 -6.38 19.80
C ASP A 134 12.38 -6.75 18.57
N GLY A 135 11.41 -5.92 18.20
CA GLY A 135 10.46 -6.18 17.12
C GLY A 135 9.28 -7.07 17.51
N THR A 136 9.09 -7.39 18.79
CA THR A 136 7.90 -8.10 19.27
C THR A 136 6.66 -7.21 19.18
N LEU A 137 5.60 -7.67 18.51
CA LEU A 137 4.33 -6.96 18.46
C LEU A 137 3.63 -7.02 19.84
N LEU A 138 3.48 -5.87 20.50
CA LEU A 138 2.89 -5.75 21.83
C LEU A 138 1.37 -5.54 21.78
N ARG A 139 0.90 -4.67 20.89
CA ARG A 139 -0.53 -4.38 20.69
C ARG A 139 -0.79 -3.89 19.28
N SER A 140 -2.03 -4.05 18.85
CA SER A 140 -2.50 -3.56 17.56
C SER A 140 -3.95 -3.11 17.61
N HIS A 141 -4.31 -2.14 16.78
CA HIS A 141 -5.67 -1.63 16.66
C HIS A 141 -5.99 -1.29 15.21
N ILE A 142 -7.20 -1.62 14.76
CA ILE A 142 -7.69 -1.31 13.41
C ILE A 142 -8.85 -0.32 13.54
N ARG A 143 -8.77 0.79 12.80
CA ARG A 143 -9.80 1.83 12.75
C ARG A 143 -9.88 2.48 11.37
N ARG A 144 -10.98 3.16 11.05
CA ARG A 144 -11.05 4.03 9.88
C ARG A 144 -10.54 5.42 10.27
N ALA A 145 -9.84 6.08 9.36
CA ALA A 145 -9.31 7.42 9.60
C ALA A 145 -9.15 8.20 8.30
N ARG A 146 -9.10 9.52 8.42
CA ARG A 146 -8.63 10.42 7.36
C ARG A 146 -7.11 10.51 7.44
N VAL A 147 -6.46 10.33 6.30
CA VAL A 147 -5.01 10.42 6.15
C VAL A 147 -4.66 11.37 5.01
N ARG A 148 -3.47 11.97 5.06
CA ARG A 148 -2.96 12.85 4.01
C ARG A 148 -1.53 12.44 3.67
N ASN A 149 -1.31 11.97 2.45
CA ASN A 149 0.01 11.59 1.97
C ASN A 149 0.91 12.85 1.88
N GLN A 150 1.93 12.94 2.72
CA GLN A 150 2.86 14.06 2.74
C GLN A 150 3.98 13.91 1.71
N ALA A 151 4.33 12.68 1.33
CA ALA A 151 5.36 12.41 0.34
C ALA A 151 5.10 11.11 -0.44
N GLN A 152 5.05 11.23 -1.77
CA GLN A 152 5.14 10.08 -2.68
C GLN A 152 6.60 9.79 -2.98
N LEU A 153 7.06 8.60 -2.64
CA LEU A 153 8.46 8.19 -2.74
C LEU A 153 8.58 6.97 -3.65
N ALA A 154 9.72 6.87 -4.34
CA ALA A 154 10.05 5.73 -5.19
C ALA A 154 10.97 4.77 -4.44
N TYR A 155 10.72 3.45 -4.57
CA TYR A 155 11.54 2.40 -3.95
C TYR A 155 13.04 2.59 -4.17
N ASP A 156 13.45 2.81 -5.42
CA ASP A 156 14.87 2.83 -5.78
C ASP A 156 15.58 4.07 -5.21
N ALA A 157 14.89 5.23 -5.19
CA ALA A 157 15.41 6.45 -4.59
C ALA A 157 15.55 6.33 -3.06
N VAL A 158 14.55 5.76 -2.39
CA VAL A 158 14.61 5.52 -0.93
C VAL A 158 15.71 4.52 -0.59
N SER A 159 15.86 3.43 -1.35
CA SER A 159 16.91 2.44 -1.13
C SER A 159 18.30 3.05 -1.29
N ALA A 160 18.53 3.79 -2.38
CA ALA A 160 19.80 4.47 -2.61
C ALA A 160 20.17 5.42 -1.47
N TRP A 161 19.20 6.17 -0.93
CA TRP A 161 19.41 7.04 0.21
C TRP A 161 19.70 6.27 1.51
N LEU A 162 18.93 5.24 1.83
CA LEU A 162 19.14 4.41 3.03
C LEU A 162 20.53 3.73 3.03
N GLU A 163 21.06 3.44 1.84
CA GLU A 163 22.37 2.83 1.64
C GLU A 163 23.52 3.84 1.52
N GLY A 164 23.23 5.15 1.58
CA GLY A 164 24.23 6.22 1.46
C GLY A 164 24.80 6.39 0.04
N GLN A 165 24.09 5.89 -0.97
CA GLN A 165 24.46 5.96 -2.39
C GLN A 165 23.72 7.08 -3.15
N GLY A 166 22.79 7.78 -2.49
CA GLY A 166 22.02 8.88 -3.06
C GLY A 166 21.57 9.89 -2.00
N PRO A 167 21.15 11.09 -2.42
CA PRO A 167 20.56 12.07 -1.53
C PRO A 167 19.17 11.62 -1.05
N LEU A 168 18.68 12.25 0.02
CA LEU A 168 17.28 12.10 0.43
C LEU A 168 16.36 12.48 -0.75
N PRO A 169 15.31 11.70 -1.06
CA PRO A 169 14.39 12.06 -2.12
C PRO A 169 13.78 13.45 -1.87
N GLU A 170 13.66 14.27 -2.93
CA GLU A 170 13.21 15.67 -2.79
C GLU A 170 11.84 15.80 -2.10
N ALA A 171 10.91 14.88 -2.38
CA ALA A 171 9.61 14.87 -1.72
C ALA A 171 9.71 14.63 -0.20
N ALA A 172 10.70 13.84 0.24
CA ALA A 172 10.96 13.64 1.67
C ALA A 172 11.70 14.84 2.28
N ASP A 173 12.68 15.41 1.57
CA ASP A 173 13.46 16.57 2.04
C ASP A 173 12.59 17.80 2.34
N ARG A 174 11.50 17.96 1.59
CA ARG A 174 10.51 19.03 1.80
C ARG A 174 9.63 18.85 3.05
N VAL A 175 9.68 17.68 3.71
CA VAL A 175 8.83 17.34 4.87
C VAL A 175 9.72 17.15 6.10
N PRO A 176 9.78 18.12 7.03
CA PRO A 176 10.62 18.02 8.22
C PRO A 176 10.35 16.75 9.04
N GLY A 177 11.41 16.01 9.37
CA GLY A 177 11.34 14.75 10.13
C GLY A 177 11.00 13.51 9.32
N MET A 178 10.80 13.64 8.00
CA MET A 178 10.55 12.49 7.11
C MET A 178 11.76 11.55 7.07
N ASP A 179 12.97 12.09 7.07
CA ASP A 179 14.21 11.32 7.10
C ASP A 179 14.34 10.48 8.37
N ASP A 180 14.11 11.07 9.54
CA ASP A 180 14.18 10.37 10.83
C ASP A 180 13.17 9.23 10.92
N GLN A 181 11.92 9.45 10.47
CA GLN A 181 10.95 8.37 10.47
C GLN A 181 11.26 7.30 9.41
N LEU A 182 11.79 7.64 8.23
CA LEU A 182 12.13 6.63 7.22
C LEU A 182 13.26 5.73 7.72
N ARG A 183 14.23 6.29 8.47
CA ARG A 183 15.26 5.49 9.16
C ARG A 183 14.65 4.60 10.25
N THR A 184 13.67 5.11 10.99
CA THR A 184 12.93 4.34 12.00
C THR A 184 12.16 3.18 11.37
N GLN A 185 11.48 3.46 10.25
CA GLN A 185 10.76 2.45 9.47
C GLN A 185 11.71 1.37 8.95
N ASP A 186 12.84 1.75 8.36
CA ASP A 186 13.85 0.81 7.88
C ASP A 186 14.42 -0.05 9.02
N ALA A 187 14.82 0.55 10.15
CA ALA A 187 15.35 -0.19 11.29
C ALA A 187 14.35 -1.22 11.82
N LEU A 188 13.07 -0.83 11.97
CA LEU A 188 12.02 -1.76 12.38
C LEU A 188 11.84 -2.88 11.35
N ALA A 189 11.77 -2.56 10.06
CA ALA A 189 11.60 -3.57 9.02
C ALA A 189 12.74 -4.58 9.00
N GLN A 190 13.99 -4.13 9.10
CA GLN A 190 15.14 -5.05 9.16
C GLN A 190 15.08 -5.96 10.40
N GLN A 191 14.64 -5.44 11.55
CA GLN A 191 14.41 -6.26 12.75
C GLN A 191 13.29 -7.29 12.55
N LEU A 192 12.15 -6.89 11.99
CA LEU A 192 11.03 -7.79 11.69
C LEU A 192 11.46 -8.90 10.73
N ARG A 193 12.23 -8.55 9.70
CA ARG A 193 12.78 -9.51 8.73
C ARG A 193 13.70 -10.53 9.41
N ALA A 194 14.60 -10.08 10.27
CA ALA A 194 15.49 -10.96 11.03
C ALA A 194 14.69 -11.94 11.91
N ASN A 195 13.73 -11.43 12.69
CA ASN A 195 12.85 -12.24 13.54
C ASN A 195 12.07 -13.28 12.71
N ARG A 196 11.56 -12.88 11.55
CA ARG A 196 10.78 -13.74 10.66
C ARG A 196 11.62 -14.88 10.08
N ARG A 197 12.88 -14.62 9.73
CA ARG A 197 13.86 -15.64 9.32
C ARG A 197 14.16 -16.62 10.46
N GLU A 198 14.35 -16.13 11.68
CA GLU A 198 14.56 -16.98 12.85
C GLU A 198 13.35 -17.87 13.15
N GLN A 199 12.14 -17.39 12.85
CA GLN A 199 10.88 -18.14 12.94
C GLN A 199 10.67 -19.12 11.76
N GLY A 200 11.63 -19.25 10.85
CA GLY A 200 11.62 -20.23 9.77
C GLY A 200 10.94 -19.76 8.48
N ALA A 201 10.73 -18.46 8.29
CA ALA A 201 10.24 -17.97 7.02
C ALA A 201 11.27 -18.19 5.91
N LEU A 202 10.79 -18.74 4.79
CA LEU A 202 11.59 -19.04 3.63
C LEU A 202 11.61 -17.83 2.70
N GLU A 203 12.81 -17.42 2.28
CA GLU A 203 12.99 -16.38 1.28
C GLU A 203 13.39 -17.02 -0.04
N PHE A 204 12.42 -17.13 -0.94
CA PHE A 204 12.67 -17.56 -2.30
C PHE A 204 12.92 -16.33 -3.17
N GLN A 205 14.12 -16.22 -3.72
CA GLN A 205 14.38 -15.24 -4.76
C GLN A 205 13.75 -15.72 -6.07
N THR A 206 12.61 -15.14 -6.42
CA THR A 206 12.03 -15.31 -7.75
C THR A 206 12.60 -14.29 -8.71
N LEU A 207 13.09 -14.74 -9.86
CA LEU A 207 13.46 -13.84 -10.96
C LEU A 207 12.19 -13.14 -11.46
N GLN A 208 12.06 -11.85 -11.18
CA GLN A 208 10.97 -11.02 -11.67
C GLN A 208 11.44 -10.19 -12.87
N PRO A 209 11.20 -10.64 -14.12
CA PRO A 209 11.57 -9.87 -15.31
C PRO A 209 10.62 -8.69 -15.50
N ARG A 210 11.17 -7.49 -15.69
CA ARG A 210 10.47 -6.28 -16.13
C ARG A 210 10.90 -5.95 -17.54
N ALA A 211 9.95 -5.86 -18.46
CA ALA A 211 10.20 -5.43 -19.82
C ALA A 211 10.21 -3.89 -19.89
N GLU A 212 11.24 -3.34 -20.52
CA GLU A 212 11.35 -1.91 -20.84
C GLU A 212 10.82 -1.69 -22.26
N PHE A 213 10.01 -0.65 -22.43
CA PHE A 213 9.36 -0.35 -23.71
C PHE A 213 9.76 1.02 -24.24
N GLU A 214 9.99 1.09 -25.55
CA GLU A 214 10.01 2.34 -26.32
C GLU A 214 8.84 2.29 -27.30
N GLY A 215 7.79 3.06 -27.01
CA GLY A 215 6.50 2.92 -27.69
C GLY A 215 5.91 1.53 -27.46
N GLN A 216 5.72 0.75 -28.52
CA GLN A 216 5.20 -0.63 -28.45
C GLN A 216 6.30 -1.70 -28.50
N ARG A 217 7.57 -1.30 -28.60
CA ARG A 217 8.70 -2.22 -28.76
C ARG A 217 9.38 -2.49 -27.42
N VAL A 218 9.56 -3.77 -27.09
CA VAL A 218 10.44 -4.17 -25.98
C VAL A 218 11.89 -3.87 -26.37
N ILE A 219 12.56 -3.01 -25.60
CA ILE A 219 13.95 -2.63 -25.81
C ILE A 219 14.91 -3.37 -24.87
N ALA A 220 14.43 -3.79 -23.70
CA ALA A 220 15.20 -4.58 -22.75
C ALA A 220 14.27 -5.41 -21.85
N ILE A 221 14.85 -6.44 -21.21
CA ILE A 221 14.25 -7.13 -20.08
C ILE A 221 15.26 -7.04 -18.94
N ARG A 222 14.87 -6.41 -17.84
CA ARG A 222 15.70 -6.30 -16.63
C ARG A 222 15.10 -7.12 -15.52
N GLN A 223 15.94 -7.52 -14.58
CA GLN A 223 15.46 -8.10 -13.34
C GLN A 223 15.08 -6.97 -12.38
N GLN A 224 13.88 -7.04 -11.80
CA GLN A 224 13.51 -6.20 -10.67
C GLN A 224 14.24 -6.73 -9.44
N GLU A 225 15.21 -5.96 -8.92
CA GLU A 225 15.94 -6.35 -7.72
C GLU A 225 15.11 -6.05 -6.45
N GLN A 226 15.15 -7.00 -5.51
CA GLN A 226 14.61 -6.80 -4.17
C GLN A 226 15.57 -5.91 -3.38
N ASN A 227 15.22 -4.63 -3.27
CA ASN A 227 16.05 -3.63 -2.59
C ASN A 227 15.54 -3.35 -1.16
N ARG A 228 16.26 -2.49 -0.43
CA ARG A 228 16.00 -2.20 0.98
C ARG A 228 14.62 -1.58 1.22
N ALA A 229 14.19 -0.67 0.34
CA ALA A 229 12.87 -0.04 0.44
C ALA A 229 11.72 -1.01 0.13
N ARG A 230 11.89 -1.93 -0.83
CA ARG A 230 10.91 -2.99 -1.12
C ARG A 230 10.78 -3.96 0.05
N GLN A 231 11.90 -4.34 0.68
CA GLN A 231 11.89 -5.14 1.90
C GLN A 231 11.15 -4.42 3.05
N LEU A 232 11.38 -3.12 3.21
CA LEU A 232 10.71 -2.31 4.23
C LEU A 232 9.19 -2.43 4.13
N ILE A 233 8.64 -2.13 2.96
CA ILE A 233 7.20 -2.20 2.72
C ILE A 233 6.67 -3.64 2.83
N GLU A 234 7.41 -4.63 2.33
CA GLU A 234 7.07 -6.05 2.44
C GLU A 234 6.84 -6.47 3.90
N GLU A 235 7.77 -6.14 4.81
CA GLU A 235 7.65 -6.49 6.23
C GLU A 235 6.45 -5.83 6.89
N PHE A 236 6.16 -4.57 6.54
CA PHE A 236 5.00 -3.86 7.08
C PHE A 236 3.68 -4.44 6.60
N MET A 237 3.60 -4.88 5.35
CA MET A 237 2.41 -5.57 4.84
C MET A 237 2.24 -6.95 5.45
N VAL A 238 3.32 -7.70 5.67
CA VAL A 238 3.26 -8.99 6.39
C VAL A 238 2.75 -8.78 7.82
N ALA A 239 3.27 -7.78 8.55
CA ALA A 239 2.82 -7.45 9.90
C ALA A 239 1.33 -7.05 9.94
N THR A 240 0.93 -6.16 9.03
CA THR A 240 -0.45 -5.66 8.90
C THR A 240 -1.41 -6.81 8.59
N ASN A 241 -1.09 -7.66 7.60
CA ASN A 241 -1.90 -8.83 7.24
C ASN A 241 -2.03 -9.81 8.42
N GLY A 242 -0.95 -10.03 9.17
CA GLY A 242 -0.99 -10.85 10.38
C GLY A 242 -1.93 -10.28 11.45
N VAL A 243 -1.93 -8.96 11.65
CA VAL A 243 -2.86 -8.28 12.57
C VAL A 243 -4.30 -8.43 12.10
N THR A 244 -4.58 -8.16 10.83
CA THR A 244 -5.93 -8.27 10.25
C THR A 244 -6.48 -9.70 10.35
N ALA A 245 -5.65 -10.71 10.05
CA ALA A 245 -6.03 -12.11 10.20
C ALA A 245 -6.41 -12.45 11.65
N ARG A 246 -5.61 -12.03 12.64
CA ARG A 246 -5.91 -12.24 14.07
C ARG A 246 -7.16 -11.49 14.51
N PHE A 247 -7.37 -10.27 14.03
CA PHE A 247 -8.55 -9.47 14.32
C PHE A 247 -9.83 -10.17 13.84
N LEU A 248 -9.85 -10.62 12.58
CA LEU A 248 -11.00 -11.31 11.98
C LEU A 248 -11.27 -12.65 12.68
N ALA A 249 -10.23 -13.44 12.96
CA ALA A 249 -10.33 -14.70 13.70
C ALA A 249 -10.93 -14.48 15.10
N GLY A 250 -10.49 -13.46 15.83
CA GLY A 250 -11.02 -13.10 17.15
C GLY A 250 -12.49 -12.68 17.13
N LYS A 251 -12.96 -12.08 16.04
CA LYS A 251 -14.37 -11.69 15.84
C LYS A 251 -15.27 -12.84 15.39
N ARG A 252 -14.73 -14.02 15.08
CA ARG A 252 -15.44 -15.19 14.51
C ARG A 252 -16.29 -14.82 13.28
N ARG A 253 -15.84 -13.85 12.49
CA ARG A 253 -16.47 -13.52 11.22
C ARG A 253 -15.88 -14.39 10.13
N ALA A 254 -16.73 -14.89 9.24
CA ALA A 254 -16.26 -15.51 8.01
C ALA A 254 -15.48 -14.47 7.21
N ALA A 255 -14.23 -14.76 6.91
CA ALA A 255 -13.41 -14.06 5.95
C ALA A 255 -13.07 -15.10 4.86
N ILE A 256 -13.33 -14.75 3.60
CA ILE A 256 -13.03 -15.56 2.43
C ILE A 256 -11.95 -14.81 1.65
#